data_AF-A0A7Y4U518-F1
#
_entry.id   AF-A0A7Y4U518-F1
#
_cell.length_a   1.000
_cell.length_b   1.000
_cell.length_c   1.000
_cell.angle_alpha   90.00
_cell.angle_beta   90.00
_cell.angle_gamma   90.00
#
_symmetry.space_group_name_H-M   'P 1'
#
loop_
_entity.id
_entity.type
_entity.pdbx_description
1 polymer ?
#
loop_
_entity_poly.entity_id
_entity_poly.type
_entity_poly.pdbx_seq_one_letter_code
_entity_poly.pdbx_strand_id
1 'polypeptide(L)'
;LRDPARIRGLLVLLGIALRVLTLIEFVARRDLAAAGESLPGLYAGNPKRTTPQPTAERLFTAFTPITLYRHTTGTAIQYEVTPLSPLQCRILRALGIPESVYAPPAAPLIHSG
;
A
#
# COMPACT_ATOMS: atom_id res chain seq x y z
N LEU A 1 32.70 -11.30 5.85
CA LEU A 1 31.27 -11.20 6.29
C LEU A 1 30.96 -10.04 7.24
N ARG A 2 31.92 -9.27 7.79
CA ARG A 2 31.65 -8.03 8.55
C ARG A 2 32.50 -6.88 8.02
N ASP A 3 31.94 -6.15 7.06
CA ASP A 3 32.48 -4.86 6.64
C ASP A 3 31.78 -3.76 7.47
N PRO A 4 32.52 -2.97 8.26
CA PRO A 4 31.94 -1.90 9.08
C PRO A 4 31.18 -0.85 8.25
N ALA A 5 31.57 -0.59 7.01
CA ALA A 5 30.84 0.32 6.12
C ALA A 5 29.46 -0.26 5.76
N ARG A 6 29.38 -1.56 5.50
CA ARG A 6 28.12 -2.27 5.24
C ARG A 6 27.18 -2.21 6.45
N ILE A 7 27.69 -2.41 7.66
CA ILE A 7 26.89 -2.33 8.90
C ILE A 7 26.33 -0.91 9.07
N ARG A 8 27.18 0.12 8.89
CA ARG A 8 26.75 1.52 8.95
C ARG A 8 25.68 1.83 7.91
N GLY A 9 25.86 1.36 6.68
CA GLY A 9 24.87 1.51 5.62
C GLY A 9 23.52 0.88 5.98
N LEU A 10 23.52 -0.35 6.49
CA LEU A 10 22.29 -1.04 6.93
C LEU A 10 21.57 -0.31 8.06
N LEU A 11 22.31 0.25 9.04
CA LEU A 11 21.71 1.03 10.13
C LEU A 11 21.04 2.32 9.61
N VAL A 12 21.68 3.00 8.66
CA VAL A 12 21.08 4.19 8.02
C VAL A 12 19.83 3.81 7.24
N LEU A 13 19.89 2.74 6.44
CA LEU A 13 18.73 2.24 5.69
C LEU A 13 17.58 1.85 6.61
N LEU A 14 17.87 1.14 7.71
CA LEU A 14 16.88 0.80 8.73
C LEU A 14 16.25 2.05 9.34
N GLY A 15 17.07 3.06 9.69
CA GLY A 15 16.58 4.32 10.22
C GLY A 15 15.72 5.12 9.25
N ILE A 16 15.95 5.00 7.94
CA ILE A 16 15.08 5.60 6.91
C ILE A 16 13.78 4.81 6.80
N ALA A 17 13.85 3.47 6.73
CA ALA A 17 12.68 2.61 6.67
C ALA A 17 11.73 2.85 7.86
N LEU A 18 12.27 2.93 9.09
CA LEU A 18 11.48 3.25 10.28
C LEU A 18 10.80 4.62 10.22
N ARG A 19 11.48 5.64 9.69
CA ARG A 19 10.87 6.97 9.49
C ARG A 19 9.73 6.94 8.48
N VAL A 20 9.88 6.18 7.40
CA VAL A 20 8.81 6.01 6.40
C VAL A 20 7.62 5.28 7.03
N LEU A 21 7.83 4.17 7.75
CA LEU A 21 6.76 3.42 8.41
C LEU A 21 6.02 4.29 9.44
N THR A 22 6.76 5.02 10.28
CA THR A 22 6.17 5.92 11.29
C THR A 22 5.40 7.07 10.66
N LEU A 23 5.85 7.62 9.52
CA LEU A 23 5.12 8.65 8.79
C LEU A 23 3.81 8.12 8.22
N ILE A 24 3.80 6.94 7.61
CA ILE A 24 2.60 6.29 7.09
C ILE A 24 1.58 6.08 8.20
N GLU A 25 2.04 5.54 9.34
CA GLU A 25 1.22 5.34 10.52
C GLU A 25 0.64 6.65 11.05
N PHE A 26 1.46 7.69 11.13
CA PHE A 26 1.05 9.00 11.60
C PHE A 26 -0.05 9.61 10.72
N VAL A 27 0.12 9.59 9.40
CA VAL A 27 -0.87 10.13 8.45
C VAL A 27 -2.19 9.38 8.58
N ALA A 28 -2.16 8.04 8.52
CA ALA A 28 -3.37 7.23 8.64
C ALA A 28 -4.10 7.46 9.98
N ARG A 29 -3.36 7.49 11.09
CA ARG A 29 -3.93 7.70 12.43
C ARG A 29 -4.53 9.08 12.60
N ARG A 30 -3.86 10.11 12.06
CA ARG A 30 -4.35 11.49 12.12
C ARG A 30 -5.68 11.62 11.40
N ASP A 31 -5.78 11.11 10.18
CA ASP A 31 -7.00 11.20 9.38
C ASP A 31 -8.14 10.38 9.99
N LEU A 32 -7.87 9.16 10.46
CA LEU A 32 -8.86 8.35 11.18
C LEU A 32 -9.35 9.02 12.46
N ALA A 33 -8.44 9.62 13.24
CA ALA A 33 -8.81 10.35 14.45
C ALA A 33 -9.65 11.60 14.15
N ALA A 34 -9.29 12.36 13.11
CA ALA A 34 -10.05 13.53 12.68
C ALA A 34 -11.47 13.16 12.21
N ALA A 35 -11.64 12.00 11.58
CA ALA A 35 -12.93 11.49 11.14
C ALA A 35 -13.71 10.71 12.22
N GLY A 36 -13.10 10.43 13.38
CA GLY A 36 -13.69 9.54 14.39
C GLY A 36 -13.86 8.09 13.92
N GLU A 37 -13.06 7.66 12.94
CA GLU A 37 -13.18 6.37 12.27
C GLU A 37 -12.20 5.32 12.81
N SER A 38 -12.51 4.05 12.55
CA SER A 38 -11.59 2.92 12.74
C SER A 38 -11.64 1.97 11.55
N LEU A 39 -10.54 1.25 11.29
CA LEU A 39 -10.44 0.32 10.18
C LEU A 39 -10.78 -1.11 10.64
N PRO A 40 -11.89 -1.72 10.18
CA PRO A 40 -12.18 -3.14 10.33
C PRO A 40 -11.34 -3.97 9.36
N GLY A 41 -11.26 -5.29 9.57
CA GLY A 41 -10.76 -6.20 8.54
C GLY A 41 -9.24 -6.21 8.30
N LEU A 42 -8.45 -5.41 9.04
CA LEU A 42 -6.98 -5.43 8.96
C LEU A 42 -6.34 -6.73 9.50
N TYR A 43 -7.11 -7.55 10.21
CA TYR A 43 -6.64 -8.80 10.81
C TYR A 43 -7.35 -9.98 10.14
N ALA A 44 -6.61 -10.73 9.31
CA ALA A 44 -7.15 -11.87 8.55
C ALA A 44 -7.86 -12.92 9.43
N GLY A 45 -7.39 -13.15 10.66
CA GLY A 45 -8.02 -14.08 11.61
C GLY A 45 -9.21 -13.51 12.39
N ASN A 46 -9.47 -12.20 12.34
CA ASN A 46 -10.64 -11.59 12.97
C ASN A 46 -11.12 -10.36 12.17
N PRO A 47 -11.94 -10.57 11.12
CA PRO A 47 -12.42 -9.49 10.25
C PRO A 47 -13.24 -8.42 10.98
N LYS A 48 -13.86 -8.77 12.11
CA LYS A 48 -14.64 -7.83 12.94
C LYS A 48 -13.76 -6.94 13.82
N ARG A 49 -12.47 -7.28 13.99
CA ARG A 49 -11.55 -6.46 14.77
C ARG A 49 -11.30 -5.15 14.04
N THR A 50 -11.63 -4.06 14.71
CA THR A 50 -11.32 -2.70 14.29
C THR A 50 -10.06 -2.20 15.00
N THR A 51 -9.36 -1.26 14.37
CA THR A 51 -8.31 -0.49 15.06
C THR A 51 -8.35 0.98 14.60
N PRO A 52 -8.31 1.94 15.54
CA PRO A 52 -8.05 3.35 15.22
C PRO A 52 -6.55 3.63 15.01
N GLN A 53 -5.68 2.68 15.39
CA GLN A 53 -4.23 2.82 15.33
C GLN A 53 -3.61 1.69 14.49
N PRO A 54 -3.78 1.73 13.15
CA PRO A 54 -3.15 0.74 12.28
C PRO A 54 -1.63 0.90 12.28
N THR A 55 -0.90 -0.20 12.03
CA THR A 55 0.53 -0.17 11.71
C THR A 55 0.73 -0.13 10.19
N ALA A 56 1.85 0.44 9.73
CA ALA A 56 2.13 0.54 8.29
C ALA A 56 2.17 -0.85 7.62
N GLU A 57 2.77 -1.84 8.29
CA GLU A 57 2.80 -3.23 7.82
C GLU A 57 1.40 -3.80 7.57
N ARG A 58 0.45 -3.53 8.47
CA ARG A 58 -0.93 -4.01 8.34
C ARG A 58 -1.67 -3.30 7.22
N LEU A 59 -1.46 -2.00 7.06
CA LEU A 59 -2.00 -1.24 5.93
C LEU A 59 -1.51 -1.83 4.61
N PHE A 60 -0.22 -2.13 4.48
CA PHE A 60 0.34 -2.73 3.26
C PHE A 60 -0.13 -4.15 3.00
N THR A 61 -0.26 -4.97 4.05
CA THR A 61 -0.73 -6.36 3.91
C THR A 61 -2.14 -6.42 3.31
N ALA A 62 -2.97 -5.40 3.52
CA ALA A 62 -4.31 -5.33 2.92
C ALA A 62 -4.27 -5.24 1.37
N PHE A 63 -3.15 -4.83 0.77
CA PHE A 63 -2.98 -4.69 -0.69
C PHE A 63 -2.25 -5.87 -1.33
N THR A 64 -1.76 -6.84 -0.53
CA THR A 64 -1.14 -8.07 -1.05
C THR A 64 -1.98 -8.82 -2.10
N PRO A 65 -3.33 -8.91 -2.01
CA PRO A 65 -4.12 -9.66 -2.99
C PRO A 65 -4.49 -8.87 -4.26
N ILE A 66 -3.79 -7.78 -4.58
CA ILE A 66 -4.02 -7.03 -5.83
C ILE A 66 -3.09 -7.56 -6.93
N THR A 67 -3.70 -7.95 -8.05
CA THR A 67 -3.00 -8.46 -9.23
C THR A 67 -3.29 -7.57 -10.43
N LEU A 68 -2.26 -7.27 -11.23
CA LEU A 68 -2.38 -6.67 -12.56
C LEU A 68 -2.22 -7.79 -13.60
N TYR A 69 -3.28 -8.05 -14.36
CA TYR A 69 -3.25 -8.94 -15.50
C TYR A 69 -3.05 -8.15 -16.78
N ARG A 70 -2.11 -8.61 -17.61
CA ARG A 70 -1.85 -8.06 -18.95
C ARG A 70 -2.12 -9.15 -19.96
N HIS A 71 -2.98 -8.88 -20.93
CA HIS A 71 -3.25 -9.79 -22.03
C HIS A 71 -3.32 -9.05 -23.37
N THR A 72 -3.17 -9.82 -24.45
CA THR A 72 -3.19 -9.30 -25.81
C THR A 72 -4.45 -9.80 -26.50
N THR A 73 -5.24 -8.86 -27.00
CA THR A 73 -6.45 -9.13 -27.78
C THR A 73 -6.25 -8.58 -29.18
N GLY A 74 -5.92 -9.45 -30.14
CA GLY A 74 -5.52 -9.05 -31.49
C GLY A 74 -4.21 -8.25 -31.48
N THR A 75 -4.27 -6.98 -31.88
CA THR A 75 -3.13 -6.03 -31.86
C THR A 75 -3.09 -5.14 -30.61
N ALA A 76 -4.10 -5.21 -29.75
CA ALA A 76 -4.21 -4.36 -28.56
C ALA A 76 -3.70 -5.08 -27.30
N ILE A 77 -2.95 -4.36 -26.46
CA ILE A 77 -2.61 -4.78 -25.10
C ILE A 77 -3.69 -4.24 -24.17
N GLN A 78 -4.29 -5.13 -23.39
CA GLN A 78 -5.29 -4.81 -22.38
C GLN A 78 -4.76 -5.12 -20.98
N TYR A 79 -5.21 -4.31 -20.02
CA TYR A 79 -4.84 -4.43 -18.62
C TYR A 79 -6.09 -4.56 -17.77
N GLU A 80 -6.07 -5.49 -16.84
CA GLU A 80 -7.10 -5.66 -15.82
C GLU A 80 -6.43 -5.66 -14.45
N VAL A 81 -7.05 -4.98 -13.49
CA VAL A 81 -6.56 -4.93 -12.10
C VAL A 81 -7.64 -5.48 -11.20
N THR A 82 -7.26 -6.24 -10.16
CA THR A 82 -8.18 -6.64 -9.10
C THR A 82 -8.90 -5.41 -8.53
N PRO A 83 -10.24 -5.38 -8.54
CA PRO A 83 -10.98 -4.24 -7.98
C PRO A 83 -10.62 -3.99 -6.52
N LEU A 84 -10.50 -2.72 -6.14
CA LEU A 84 -10.23 -2.35 -4.76
C LEU A 84 -11.41 -2.76 -3.87
N SER A 85 -11.09 -3.45 -2.77
CA SER A 85 -12.06 -3.75 -1.71
C SER A 85 -12.43 -2.47 -0.93
N PRO A 86 -13.59 -2.45 -0.24
CA PRO A 86 -13.96 -1.33 0.61
C PRO A 86 -12.91 -0.97 1.67
N LEU A 87 -12.21 -1.98 2.20
CA LEU A 87 -11.10 -1.77 3.15
C LEU A 87 -9.94 -1.03 2.48
N GLN A 88 -9.53 -1.46 1.29
CA GLN A 88 -8.44 -0.82 0.54
C GLN A 88 -8.79 0.64 0.19
N CYS A 89 -10.01 0.92 -0.29
CA CYS A 89 -10.47 2.30 -0.53
C CYS A 89 -10.40 3.17 0.74
N ARG A 90 -10.81 2.63 1.89
CA ARG A 90 -10.72 3.35 3.18
C ARG A 90 -9.28 3.59 3.61
N ILE A 91 -8.38 2.63 3.39
CA ILE A 91 -6.95 2.82 3.67
C ILE A 91 -6.37 3.92 2.77
N LEU A 92 -6.68 3.91 1.46
CA LEU A 92 -6.21 4.94 0.53
C LEU A 92 -6.70 6.34 0.94
N ARG A 93 -7.99 6.45 1.31
CA ARG A 93 -8.55 7.70 1.85
C ARG A 93 -7.82 8.17 3.09
N ALA A 94 -7.59 7.30 4.08
CA ALA A 94 -6.88 7.65 5.31
C ALA A 94 -5.41 8.05 5.06
N LEU A 95 -4.82 7.60 3.95
CA LEU A 95 -3.48 7.99 3.53
C LEU A 95 -3.46 9.22 2.61
N GLY A 96 -4.63 9.76 2.24
CA GLY A 96 -4.73 10.85 1.26
C GLY A 96 -4.32 10.44 -0.16
N ILE A 97 -4.39 9.16 -0.49
CA ILE A 97 -3.99 8.60 -1.79
C ILE A 97 -5.25 8.41 -2.65
N PRO A 98 -5.29 8.89 -3.90
CA PRO A 98 -6.43 8.68 -4.77
C PRO A 98 -6.51 7.22 -5.24
N GLU A 99 -7.73 6.67 -5.33
CA GLU A 99 -7.98 5.30 -5.80
C GLU A 99 -7.48 5.06 -7.23
N SER A 100 -7.37 6.12 -8.04
CA SER A 100 -6.85 6.09 -9.40
C SER A 100 -5.41 5.59 -9.52
N VAL A 101 -4.64 5.56 -8.42
CA VAL A 101 -3.30 4.94 -8.39
C VAL A 101 -3.37 3.45 -8.73
N TYR A 102 -4.49 2.79 -8.42
CA TYR A 102 -4.73 1.38 -8.74
C TYR A 102 -5.61 1.18 -9.97
N ALA A 103 -5.86 2.23 -10.75
CA ALA A 103 -6.58 2.09 -12.01
C ALA A 103 -5.73 1.32 -13.04
N PRO A 104 -6.35 0.51 -13.93
CA PRO A 104 -5.64 -0.10 -15.04
C PRO A 104 -4.98 0.98 -15.91
N PRO A 105 -3.72 0.79 -16.34
CA PRO A 105 -3.05 1.75 -17.22
C PRO A 105 -3.77 1.85 -18.57
N ALA A 106 -3.94 3.07 -19.07
CA ALA A 106 -4.74 3.36 -20.27
C ALA A 106 -4.08 2.93 -21.61
N ALA A 107 -2.80 2.57 -21.62
CA ALA A 107 -2.02 2.26 -22.82
C ALA A 107 -0.78 1.42 -22.46
N PRO A 108 -0.17 0.68 -23.40
CA PRO A 108 0.96 -0.17 -23.06
C PRO A 108 2.11 0.68 -22.55
N LEU A 109 2.71 0.26 -21.42
CA LEU A 109 3.99 0.75 -20.95
C LEU A 109 5.08 0.30 -21.95
N ILE A 110 5.08 0.87 -23.15
CA ILE A 110 6.18 0.78 -24.08
C ILE A 110 7.23 1.75 -23.52
N HIS A 111 8.10 1.26 -22.65
CA HIS A 111 9.42 1.88 -22.51
C HIS A 111 10.20 1.52 -23.78
N SER A 112 10.11 2.41 -24.78
CA SER A 112 11.08 2.47 -25.87
C SER A 112 12.37 3.07 -25.32
N GLY A 113 13.48 2.33 -25.43
CA GLY A 113 14.84 2.84 -25.20
C GLY A 113 15.51 2.33 -23.94
#